data_AF-A0AAE4NN53-F1
#
_entry.id   AF-A0AAE4NN53-F1
#
_cell.length_a   1.000
_cell.length_b   1.000
_cell.length_c   1.000
_cell.angle_alpha   90.00
_cell.angle_beta   90.00
_cell.angle_gamma   90.00
#
_symmetry.space_group_name_H-M   'P 1'
#
loop_
_entity.id
_entity.type
_entity.pdbx_description
1 polymer ?
#
loop_
_entity_poly.entity_id
_entity_poly.type
_entity_poly.pdbx_seq_one_letter_code
_entity_poly.pdbx_strand_id
1 'polypeptide(L)'
;MELAEWRKHIDQVVEDEGQWFGILNEDGYPIYEFGGISHVSFPEARLATSSVEATVNVAPGDRILDDLVGEGLGVVDDAGRLAPANGPLRMLCQIRPGERRVAYITHTVVEGRGTPSTLTIHAVDLVDALATWPCPSIPVEWGAHEFSEWSTDASNTKYATPRTLAQLPFATKADGYTVSGSARDTVRRLVQDSFDGVNALYGWADAHAVVEFDGTPDDSPRVVIRVNDDPVLDTVAEPARSAGLGIEVRLWWPGDEPVRVRTKRDPERTAASTWSTPKLIVRVYEVEE
;
A
#
# COMPACT_ATOMS: atom_id res chain seq x y z
N MET A 1 12.66 -18.10 9.09
CA MET A 1 13.11 -18.36 7.72
C MET A 1 13.43 -17.01 7.12
N GLU A 2 14.67 -16.83 6.66
CA GLU A 2 15.08 -15.58 6.03
C GLU A 2 14.41 -15.44 4.66
N LEU A 3 14.28 -14.22 4.13
CA LEU A 3 13.61 -13.99 2.84
C LEU A 3 14.26 -14.80 1.70
N ALA A 4 15.58 -14.97 1.71
CA ALA A 4 16.29 -15.76 0.70
C ALA A 4 15.93 -17.25 0.74
N GLU A 5 15.62 -17.79 1.92
CA GLU A 5 15.14 -19.16 2.09
C GLU A 5 13.68 -19.28 1.65
N TRP A 6 12.85 -18.29 2.00
CA TRP A 6 11.48 -18.18 1.52
C TRP A 6 11.41 -18.18 -0.01
N ARG A 7 12.26 -17.41 -0.68
CA ARG A 7 12.26 -17.37 -2.16
C ARG A 7 12.52 -18.74 -2.77
N LYS A 8 13.53 -19.47 -2.28
CA LYS A 8 13.83 -20.83 -2.78
C LYS A 8 12.65 -21.77 -2.57
N HIS A 9 12.01 -21.69 -1.41
CA HIS A 9 10.82 -22.48 -1.10
C HIS A 9 9.64 -22.12 -2.00
N ILE A 10 9.36 -20.82 -2.18
CA ILE A 10 8.31 -20.31 -3.07
C ILE A 10 8.56 -20.76 -4.51
N ASP A 11 9.79 -20.60 -5.01
CA ASP A 11 10.15 -21.00 -6.38
C ASP A 11 9.90 -22.49 -6.59
N GLN A 12 10.25 -23.33 -5.60
CA GLN A 12 9.97 -24.76 -5.63
C GLN A 12 8.46 -25.06 -5.64
N VAL A 13 7.67 -24.44 -4.75
CA VAL A 13 6.21 -24.63 -4.72
C VAL A 13 5.55 -24.16 -6.02
N VAL A 14 6.02 -23.05 -6.60
CA VAL A 14 5.51 -22.56 -7.88
C VAL A 14 5.87 -23.51 -9.04
N GLU A 15 7.05 -24.13 -9.01
CA GLU A 15 7.43 -25.16 -9.99
C GLU A 15 6.58 -26.44 -9.84
N ASP A 16 6.33 -26.87 -8.60
CA ASP A 16 5.63 -28.12 -8.29
C ASP A 16 4.10 -28.00 -8.43
N GLU A 17 3.52 -26.88 -7.98
CA GLU A 17 2.06 -26.68 -7.82
C GLU A 17 1.49 -25.57 -8.73
N GLY A 18 2.35 -24.83 -9.42
CA GLY A 18 1.97 -23.74 -10.35
C GLY A 18 1.62 -22.42 -9.67
N GLN A 19 1.48 -22.40 -8.35
CA GLN A 19 1.24 -21.18 -7.58
C GLN A 19 1.59 -21.37 -6.10
N TRP A 20 1.96 -20.28 -5.44
CA TRP A 20 2.17 -20.21 -3.99
C TRP A 20 1.21 -19.21 -3.36
N PHE A 21 0.69 -19.54 -2.18
CA PHE A 21 -0.11 -18.65 -1.35
C PHE A 21 0.49 -18.52 0.04
N GLY A 22 0.57 -17.29 0.53
CA GLY A 22 1.01 -17.07 1.89
C GLY A 22 0.57 -15.74 2.47
N ILE A 23 0.74 -15.65 3.78
CA ILE A 23 0.51 -14.43 4.53
C ILE A 23 1.84 -13.73 4.74
N LEU A 24 1.83 -12.42 4.52
CA LEU A 24 2.94 -11.53 4.81
C LEU A 24 2.62 -10.69 6.04
N ASN A 25 3.66 -10.26 6.75
CA ASN A 25 3.54 -9.25 7.81
C ASN A 25 3.37 -7.84 7.23
N GLU A 26 3.27 -6.85 8.11
CA GLU A 26 3.13 -5.42 7.80
C GLU A 26 4.28 -4.86 6.95
N ASP A 27 5.47 -5.46 7.05
CA ASP A 27 6.68 -5.09 6.29
C ASP A 27 6.80 -5.83 4.95
N GLY A 28 5.83 -6.68 4.60
CA GLY A 28 5.82 -7.44 3.35
C GLY A 28 6.74 -8.67 3.35
N TYR A 29 7.19 -9.15 4.51
CA TYR A 29 7.91 -10.41 4.64
C TYR A 29 6.94 -11.59 4.83
N PRO A 30 7.17 -12.73 4.15
CA PRO A 30 6.36 -13.93 4.34
C PRO A 30 6.52 -14.51 5.75
N ILE A 31 5.39 -14.80 6.39
CA ILE A 31 5.34 -15.37 7.75
C ILE A 31 4.94 -16.85 7.77
N TYR A 32 4.05 -17.25 6.85
CA TYR A 32 3.68 -18.63 6.60
C TYR A 32 2.98 -18.79 5.26
N GLU A 33 3.04 -20.02 4.76
CA GLU A 33 2.25 -20.53 3.64
C GLU A 33 1.02 -21.25 4.15
N PHE A 34 -0.01 -21.32 3.33
CA PHE A 34 -1.19 -22.12 3.58
C PHE A 34 -1.73 -22.72 2.28
N GLY A 35 -2.18 -23.98 2.36
CA GLY A 35 -2.83 -24.68 1.27
C GLY A 35 -4.35 -24.59 1.36
N GLY A 36 -5.05 -25.48 0.65
CA GLY A 36 -6.50 -25.64 0.79
C GLY A 36 -7.35 -24.55 0.12
N ILE A 37 -6.76 -23.73 -0.76
CA ILE A 37 -7.49 -22.74 -1.55
C ILE A 37 -8.59 -23.44 -2.36
N SER A 38 -9.84 -23.09 -2.09
CA SER A 38 -11.00 -23.55 -2.85
C SER A 38 -11.46 -22.51 -3.88
N HIS A 39 -11.23 -21.22 -3.59
CA HIS A 39 -11.54 -20.12 -4.49
C HIS A 39 -10.57 -18.97 -4.29
N VAL A 40 -10.24 -18.26 -5.37
CA VAL A 40 -9.49 -17.02 -5.32
C VAL A 40 -9.96 -16.10 -6.45
N SER A 41 -10.16 -14.83 -6.14
CA SER A 41 -10.47 -13.76 -7.07
C SER A 41 -9.57 -12.57 -6.77
N PHE A 42 -8.64 -12.28 -7.69
CA PHE A 42 -7.89 -11.03 -7.73
C PHE A 42 -8.39 -10.22 -8.94
N PRO A 43 -9.49 -9.46 -8.81
CA PRO A 43 -9.95 -8.61 -9.89
C PRO A 43 -8.93 -7.50 -10.16
N GLU A 44 -8.85 -7.09 -11.42
CA GLU A 44 -8.07 -5.94 -11.84
C GLU A 44 -9.02 -4.76 -12.08
N ALA A 45 -9.17 -3.88 -11.09
CA ALA A 45 -9.80 -2.59 -11.31
C ALA A 45 -8.71 -1.55 -11.66
N ARG A 46 -8.93 -0.82 -12.76
CA ARG A 46 -8.03 0.25 -13.18
C ARG A 46 -8.32 1.50 -12.35
N LEU A 47 -7.30 2.03 -11.66
CA LEU A 47 -7.40 3.29 -10.90
C LEU A 47 -8.50 3.30 -9.82
N ALA A 48 -8.76 2.14 -9.23
CA ALA A 48 -9.65 1.98 -8.09
C ALA A 48 -9.18 0.79 -7.28
N THR A 49 -9.38 0.84 -5.97
CA THR A 49 -9.13 -0.29 -5.09
C THR A 49 -9.97 -1.49 -5.53
N SER A 50 -9.32 -2.60 -5.83
CA SER A 50 -9.95 -3.86 -6.19
C SER A 50 -10.14 -4.73 -4.96
N SER A 51 -11.35 -5.27 -4.77
CA SER A 51 -11.62 -6.22 -3.68
C SER A 51 -11.13 -7.62 -4.07
N VAL A 52 -10.22 -8.16 -3.28
CA VAL A 52 -9.68 -9.50 -3.40
C VAL A 52 -10.44 -10.42 -2.44
N GLU A 53 -10.82 -11.60 -2.92
CA GLU A 53 -11.45 -12.62 -2.10
C GLU A 53 -10.72 -13.95 -2.27
N ALA A 54 -10.37 -14.60 -1.16
CA ALA A 54 -9.79 -15.93 -1.16
C ALA A 54 -10.51 -16.82 -0.15
N THR A 55 -11.01 -17.96 -0.60
CA THR A 55 -11.66 -18.97 0.24
C THR A 55 -10.74 -20.15 0.45
N VAL A 56 -10.57 -20.54 1.70
CA VAL A 56 -9.63 -21.56 2.15
C VAL A 56 -10.39 -22.61 2.95
N ASN A 57 -10.17 -23.88 2.65
CA ASN A 57 -10.60 -24.99 3.51
C ASN A 57 -9.65 -25.07 4.71
N VAL A 58 -10.23 -25.02 5.91
CA VAL A 58 -9.46 -24.96 7.16
C VAL A 58 -9.96 -26.00 8.16
N ALA A 59 -9.08 -26.42 9.05
CA ALA A 59 -9.38 -27.29 10.18
C ALA A 59 -8.96 -26.61 11.51
N PRO A 60 -9.57 -27.00 12.64
CA PRO A 60 -9.14 -26.50 13.95
C PRO A 60 -7.63 -26.73 14.18
N GLY A 61 -6.92 -25.66 14.58
CA GLY A 61 -5.47 -25.67 14.80
C GLY A 61 -4.64 -25.29 13.57
N ASP A 62 -5.27 -24.98 12.43
CA ASP A 62 -4.56 -24.39 11.30
C ASP A 62 -4.03 -23.00 11.66
N ARG A 63 -2.76 -22.75 11.39
CA ARG A 63 -2.07 -21.50 11.72
C ARG A 63 -2.76 -20.26 11.18
N ILE A 64 -3.39 -20.35 10.01
CA ILE A 64 -4.12 -19.24 9.40
C ILE A 64 -5.36 -18.83 10.21
N LEU A 65 -6.03 -19.78 10.86
CA LEU A 65 -7.12 -19.49 11.78
C LEU A 65 -6.58 -18.80 13.03
N ASP A 66 -5.48 -19.30 13.60
CA ASP A 66 -4.91 -18.74 14.81
C ASP A 66 -4.43 -17.28 14.61
N ASP A 67 -3.82 -16.96 13.46
CA ASP A 67 -3.29 -15.61 13.17
C ASP A 67 -4.37 -14.65 12.65
N LEU A 68 -5.26 -15.06 11.74
CA LEU A 68 -6.23 -14.14 11.11
C LEU A 68 -7.56 -14.04 11.86
N VAL A 69 -7.83 -14.92 12.82
CA VAL A 69 -9.10 -14.98 13.57
C VAL A 69 -8.89 -14.89 15.09
N GLY A 70 -7.67 -15.09 15.58
CA GLY A 70 -7.30 -15.33 16.99
C GLY A 70 -8.05 -14.53 18.07
N GLU A 71 -8.32 -15.22 19.20
CA GLU A 71 -9.04 -14.82 20.43
C GLU A 71 -10.00 -13.60 20.33
N GLY A 72 -10.90 -13.56 19.34
CA GLY A 72 -11.73 -12.35 19.15
C GLY A 72 -13.06 -12.52 18.43
N LEU A 73 -13.45 -13.73 18.03
CA LEU A 73 -14.78 -13.97 17.45
C LEU A 73 -15.87 -13.58 18.48
N GLY A 74 -16.45 -12.39 18.31
CA GLY A 74 -17.55 -11.89 19.14
C GLY A 74 -17.19 -10.81 20.16
N VAL A 75 -16.00 -10.20 20.13
CA VAL A 75 -15.78 -8.97 20.92
C VAL A 75 -16.58 -7.87 20.27
N VAL A 76 -17.74 -7.60 20.84
CA VAL A 76 -18.51 -6.42 20.55
C VAL A 76 -18.02 -5.27 21.44
N ASP A 77 -17.99 -4.05 20.91
CA ASP A 77 -17.84 -2.86 21.73
C ASP A 77 -18.99 -2.76 22.76
N ASP A 78 -18.90 -1.81 23.69
CA ASP A 78 -19.95 -1.57 24.69
C ASP A 78 -21.34 -1.27 24.06
N ALA A 79 -21.41 -1.05 22.74
CA ALA A 79 -22.61 -0.81 21.96
C ALA A 79 -23.06 -2.03 21.10
N GLY A 80 -22.44 -3.21 21.24
CA GLY A 80 -22.84 -4.42 20.52
C GLY A 80 -22.35 -4.50 19.08
N ARG A 81 -21.42 -3.63 18.65
CA ARG A 81 -20.84 -3.64 17.30
C ARG A 81 -19.56 -4.44 17.30
N LEU A 82 -19.26 -5.17 16.22
CA LEU A 82 -17.98 -5.86 16.09
C LEU A 82 -16.83 -4.89 16.33
N ALA A 83 -16.00 -5.18 17.33
CA ALA A 83 -14.78 -4.43 17.57
C ALA A 83 -13.84 -4.66 16.37
N PRO A 84 -13.19 -3.60 15.84
CA PRO A 84 -12.19 -3.75 14.80
C PRO A 84 -11.12 -4.75 15.25
N ALA A 85 -10.69 -5.63 14.35
CA ALA A 85 -9.57 -6.52 14.62
C ALA A 85 -8.31 -5.66 14.84
N ASN A 86 -7.94 -5.42 16.10
CA ASN A 86 -6.78 -4.62 16.49
C ASN A 86 -5.44 -5.38 16.33
N GLY A 87 -5.38 -6.29 15.36
CA GLY A 87 -4.19 -7.07 15.04
C GLY A 87 -3.21 -6.30 14.14
N PRO A 88 -1.96 -6.76 14.05
CA PRO A 88 -1.01 -6.24 13.06
C PRO A 88 -1.57 -6.42 11.63
N LEU A 89 -1.27 -5.46 10.75
CA LEU A 89 -1.66 -5.52 9.35
C LEU A 89 -1.07 -6.79 8.70
N ARG A 90 -1.91 -7.52 7.96
CA ARG A 90 -1.51 -8.71 7.21
C ARG A 90 -1.75 -8.50 5.73
N MET A 91 -0.91 -9.10 4.91
CA MET A 91 -1.11 -9.12 3.46
C MET A 91 -1.31 -10.54 2.97
N LEU A 92 -2.25 -10.73 2.06
CA LEU A 92 -2.39 -11.93 1.25
C LEU A 92 -1.45 -11.81 0.05
N CYS A 93 -0.63 -12.84 -0.19
CA CYS A 93 0.27 -12.89 -1.34
C CYS A 93 -0.01 -14.15 -2.17
N GLN A 94 -0.16 -13.95 -3.47
CA GLN A 94 -0.21 -14.99 -4.49
C GLN A 94 1.00 -14.83 -5.41
N ILE A 95 1.72 -15.92 -5.66
CA ILE A 95 2.82 -15.96 -6.62
C ILE A 95 2.55 -17.04 -7.66
N ARG A 96 2.70 -16.68 -8.93
CA ARG A 96 2.63 -17.55 -10.11
C ARG A 96 3.89 -17.33 -10.97
N PRO A 97 4.17 -18.18 -11.97
CA PRO A 97 5.30 -17.95 -12.86
C PRO A 97 5.26 -16.55 -13.49
N GLY A 98 6.23 -15.70 -13.13
CA GLY A 98 6.35 -14.32 -13.62
C GLY A 98 5.41 -13.29 -12.97
N GLU A 99 4.62 -13.67 -11.96
CA GLU A 99 3.59 -12.80 -11.38
C GLU A 99 3.55 -12.89 -9.86
N ARG A 100 3.48 -11.72 -9.20
CA ARG A 100 3.26 -11.59 -7.75
C ARG A 100 2.13 -10.61 -7.50
N ARG A 101 1.02 -11.08 -6.94
CA ARG A 101 -0.10 -10.25 -6.52
C ARG A 101 -0.16 -10.21 -5.00
N VAL A 102 -0.35 -9.02 -4.46
CA VAL A 102 -0.42 -8.79 -3.01
C VAL A 102 -1.61 -7.89 -2.71
N ALA A 103 -2.28 -8.15 -1.59
CA ALA A 103 -3.43 -7.39 -1.14
C ALA A 103 -3.44 -7.27 0.39
N TYR A 104 -3.86 -6.12 0.93
CA TYR A 104 -4.06 -5.92 2.36
C TYR A 104 -5.32 -6.63 2.84
N ILE A 105 -5.19 -7.45 3.87
CA ILE A 105 -6.35 -8.14 4.47
C ILE A 105 -7.16 -7.13 5.27
N THR A 106 -8.44 -7.00 4.94
CA THR A 106 -9.37 -6.09 5.62
C THR A 106 -10.12 -6.79 6.74
N HIS A 107 -10.64 -7.99 6.47
CA HIS A 107 -11.36 -8.82 7.41
C HIS A 107 -11.44 -10.25 6.91
N THR A 108 -11.81 -11.15 7.81
CA THR A 108 -12.01 -12.56 7.50
C THR A 108 -13.37 -13.04 8.00
N VAL A 109 -13.93 -14.04 7.33
CA VAL A 109 -15.19 -14.69 7.70
C VAL A 109 -14.94 -16.18 7.85
N VAL A 110 -15.29 -16.73 9.02
CA VAL A 110 -15.16 -18.16 9.30
C VAL A 110 -16.52 -18.82 9.31
N GLU A 111 -16.63 -19.94 8.60
CA GLU A 111 -17.83 -20.76 8.55
C GLU A 111 -17.52 -22.21 8.96
N GLY A 112 -18.53 -22.87 9.53
CA GLY A 112 -18.46 -24.29 9.85
C GLY A 112 -19.60 -24.79 10.74
N ARG A 113 -19.90 -26.09 10.67
CA ARG A 113 -20.92 -26.73 11.52
C ARG A 113 -20.24 -27.39 12.72
N GLY A 114 -20.20 -26.69 13.85
CA GLY A 114 -19.62 -27.17 15.11
C GLY A 114 -18.10 -26.96 15.23
N THR A 115 -17.37 -26.95 14.12
CA THR A 115 -15.96 -26.57 14.02
C THR A 115 -15.72 -25.75 12.75
N PRO A 116 -14.74 -24.83 12.72
CA PRO A 116 -14.32 -24.15 11.49
C PRO A 116 -14.03 -25.16 10.37
N SER A 117 -14.57 -24.89 9.19
CA SER A 117 -14.33 -25.68 7.96
C SER A 117 -13.89 -24.81 6.78
N THR A 118 -14.26 -23.53 6.80
CA THR A 118 -13.98 -22.60 5.71
C THR A 118 -13.63 -21.23 6.27
N LEU A 119 -12.61 -20.60 5.69
CA LEU A 119 -12.18 -19.23 5.97
C LEU A 119 -12.22 -18.44 4.66
N THR A 120 -12.96 -17.35 4.62
CA THR A 120 -12.93 -16.38 3.52
C THR A 120 -12.13 -15.17 3.96
N ILE A 121 -11.13 -14.80 3.18
CA ILE A 121 -10.26 -13.64 3.38
C ILE A 121 -10.70 -12.56 2.41
N HIS A 122 -11.12 -11.42 2.94
CA HIS A 122 -11.42 -10.24 2.16
C HIS A 122 -10.26 -9.26 2.26
N ALA A 123 -9.71 -8.90 1.10
CA ALA A 123 -8.55 -8.04 0.99
C ALA A 123 -8.79 -6.93 -0.04
N VAL A 124 -7.91 -5.94 -0.04
CA VAL A 124 -7.87 -4.84 -1.00
C VAL A 124 -6.50 -4.79 -1.64
N ASP A 125 -6.42 -4.51 -2.94
CA ASP A 125 -5.12 -4.39 -3.62
C ASP A 125 -4.21 -3.32 -2.99
N LEU A 126 -2.92 -3.36 -3.35
CA LEU A 126 -1.94 -2.41 -2.80
C LEU A 126 -2.13 -0.98 -3.32
N VAL A 127 -3.01 -0.73 -4.30
CA VAL A 127 -3.31 0.65 -4.74
C VAL A 127 -3.98 1.43 -3.60
N ASP A 128 -4.69 0.73 -2.71
CA ASP A 128 -5.28 1.30 -1.50
C ASP A 128 -4.24 1.95 -0.56
N ALA A 129 -2.96 1.56 -0.65
CA ALA A 129 -1.88 2.26 0.06
C ALA A 129 -1.86 3.76 -0.26
N LEU A 130 -2.18 4.15 -1.50
CA LEU A 130 -2.21 5.54 -1.94
C LEU A 130 -3.43 6.30 -1.39
N ALA A 131 -4.49 5.61 -0.96
CA ALA A 131 -5.64 6.21 -0.30
C ALA A 131 -5.37 6.56 1.17
N THR A 132 -4.33 5.99 1.76
CA THR A 132 -3.88 6.31 3.14
C THR A 132 -2.73 7.31 3.18
N TRP A 133 -2.09 7.59 2.04
CA TRP A 133 -0.98 8.52 1.95
C TRP A 133 -1.48 9.94 1.68
N PRO A 134 -1.13 10.96 2.49
CA PRO A 134 -1.46 12.35 2.19
C PRO A 134 -0.80 12.83 0.89
N CYS A 135 -1.44 13.74 0.16
CA CYS A 135 -0.85 14.45 -0.98
C CYS A 135 -0.59 15.93 -0.63
N PRO A 136 0.54 16.26 0.01
CA PRO A 136 0.82 17.62 0.47
C PRO A 136 0.81 18.62 -0.67
N SER A 137 0.09 19.71 -0.50
CA SER A 137 0.12 20.86 -1.41
C SER A 137 1.49 21.55 -1.45
N ILE A 138 2.26 21.45 -0.36
CA ILE A 138 3.63 21.98 -0.24
C ILE A 138 4.55 20.92 0.41
N PRO A 139 4.93 19.86 -0.31
CA PRO A 139 5.68 18.73 0.28
C PRO A 139 7.03 19.12 0.90
N VAL A 140 7.69 20.14 0.34
CA VAL A 140 8.98 20.63 0.84
C VAL A 140 8.90 21.25 2.23
N GLU A 141 7.75 21.84 2.59
CA GLU A 141 7.58 22.46 3.91
C GLU A 141 7.38 21.39 4.99
N TRP A 142 6.77 20.25 4.66
CA TRP A 142 6.50 19.18 5.63
C TRP A 142 7.76 18.64 6.29
N GLY A 143 8.87 18.54 5.55
CA GLY A 143 10.17 18.12 6.10
C GLY A 143 10.84 19.13 7.03
N ALA A 144 10.34 20.36 7.12
CA ALA A 144 10.82 21.38 8.07
C ALA A 144 10.05 21.37 9.39
N HIS A 145 9.02 20.52 9.52
CA HIS A 145 8.23 20.37 10.73
C HIS A 145 8.61 19.10 11.49
N GLU A 146 8.41 19.14 12.80
CA GLU A 146 8.69 18.03 13.70
C GLU A 146 7.46 17.73 14.54
N PHE A 147 7.28 16.45 14.87
CA PHE A 147 6.30 16.04 15.85
C PHE A 147 6.72 16.51 17.25
N SER A 148 5.80 17.13 17.97
CA SER A 148 5.99 17.57 19.34
C SER A 148 4.79 17.20 20.20
N GLU A 149 4.99 17.13 21.52
CA GLU A 149 3.90 16.86 22.46
C GLU A 149 3.08 18.14 22.69
N TRP A 150 1.77 18.04 22.47
CA TRP A 150 0.81 19.12 22.63
C TRP A 150 -0.14 18.76 23.76
N SER A 151 -0.25 19.66 24.74
CA SER A 151 -1.20 19.52 25.85
C SER A 151 -2.51 20.28 25.62
N THR A 152 -2.55 21.13 24.59
CA THR A 152 -3.72 21.93 24.21
C THR A 152 -3.94 21.91 22.70
N ASP A 153 -5.17 22.17 22.28
CA ASP A 153 -5.48 22.48 20.88
C ASP A 153 -5.11 23.93 20.50
N ALA A 154 -5.37 24.28 19.24
CA ALA A 154 -5.11 25.63 18.71
C ALA A 154 -5.93 26.75 19.39
N SER A 155 -6.99 26.40 20.13
CA SER A 155 -7.80 27.33 20.94
C SER A 155 -7.32 27.47 22.39
N ASN A 156 -6.24 26.76 22.76
CA ASN A 156 -5.74 26.58 24.12
C ASN A 156 -6.62 25.69 25.03
N THR A 157 -7.54 24.92 24.46
CA THR A 157 -8.32 23.94 25.22
C THR A 157 -7.46 22.72 25.51
N LYS A 158 -7.37 22.31 26.78
CA LYS A 158 -6.53 21.16 27.17
C LYS A 158 -7.09 19.85 26.64
N TYR A 159 -6.20 19.02 26.10
CA TYR A 159 -6.52 17.63 25.86
C TYR A 159 -6.58 16.86 27.18
N ALA A 160 -7.46 15.86 27.27
CA ALA A 160 -7.49 14.93 28.39
C ALA A 160 -6.19 14.11 28.49
N THR A 161 -5.61 13.77 27.33
CA THR A 161 -4.32 13.11 27.18
C THR A 161 -3.48 13.92 26.21
N PRO A 162 -2.21 14.26 26.53
CA PRO A 162 -1.31 14.91 25.58
C PRO A 162 -1.23 14.15 24.26
N ARG A 163 -1.05 14.88 23.15
CA ARG A 163 -1.03 14.32 21.80
C ARG A 163 0.28 14.66 21.12
N THR A 164 0.83 13.73 20.36
CA THR A 164 1.99 14.00 19.50
C THR A 164 1.50 14.50 18.16
N LEU A 165 1.74 15.78 17.86
CA LEU A 165 1.22 16.47 16.68
C LEU A 165 2.34 17.23 15.96
N ALA A 166 2.20 17.36 14.64
CA ALA A 166 2.98 18.27 13.82
C ALA A 166 2.01 19.29 13.19
N GLN A 167 2.35 20.58 13.27
CA GLN A 167 1.57 21.62 12.63
C GLN A 167 2.02 21.78 11.19
N LEU A 168 1.16 21.44 10.24
CA LEU A 168 1.49 21.44 8.81
C LEU A 168 0.75 22.56 8.07
N PRO A 169 1.40 23.19 7.08
CA PRO A 169 0.78 24.17 6.21
C PRO A 169 -0.09 23.46 5.18
N PHE A 170 -1.37 23.85 5.10
CA PHE A 170 -2.31 23.39 4.08
C PHE A 170 -2.66 24.54 3.14
N ALA A 171 -2.97 24.20 1.89
CA ALA A 171 -3.37 25.16 0.89
C ALA A 171 -4.74 25.79 1.24
N THR A 172 -4.74 27.09 1.59
CA THR A 172 -5.98 27.83 1.94
C THR A 172 -6.60 28.58 0.76
N LYS A 173 -5.91 28.67 -0.38
CA LYS A 173 -6.38 29.30 -1.62
C LYS A 173 -6.22 28.33 -2.79
N ALA A 174 -7.16 28.36 -3.74
CA ALA A 174 -7.13 27.50 -4.92
C ALA A 174 -5.99 27.86 -5.91
N ASP A 175 -5.66 29.15 -6.02
CA ASP A 175 -4.57 29.63 -6.89
C ASP A 175 -3.20 29.40 -6.23
N GLY A 176 -2.33 28.67 -6.93
CA GLY A 176 -0.92 28.46 -6.56
C GLY A 176 -0.49 27.00 -6.39
N TYR A 177 -1.43 26.08 -6.17
CA TYR A 177 -1.14 24.65 -5.88
C TYR A 177 -1.59 23.72 -7.02
N THR A 178 -1.46 24.22 -8.25
CA THR A 178 -1.79 23.46 -9.46
C THR A 178 -0.51 23.06 -10.16
N VAL A 179 -0.34 21.77 -10.40
CA VAL A 179 0.77 21.21 -11.19
C VAL A 179 0.29 20.93 -12.61
N SER A 180 1.14 21.16 -13.61
CA SER A 180 0.80 20.91 -15.01
C SER A 180 1.98 20.37 -15.79
N GLY A 181 1.72 19.43 -16.69
CA GLY A 181 2.73 18.76 -17.50
C GLY A 181 2.12 17.58 -18.26
N SER A 182 2.94 16.73 -18.85
CA SER A 182 2.49 15.44 -19.37
C SER A 182 1.93 14.60 -18.22
N ALA A 183 0.84 13.90 -18.45
CA ALA A 183 0.08 13.22 -17.40
C ALA A 183 0.93 12.24 -16.60
N ARG A 184 1.68 11.38 -17.27
CA ARG A 184 2.41 10.29 -16.62
C ARG A 184 3.52 10.83 -15.72
N ASP A 185 4.33 11.74 -16.22
CA ASP A 185 5.39 12.40 -15.45
C ASP A 185 4.83 13.27 -14.33
N THR A 186 3.75 14.01 -14.58
CA THR A 186 3.10 14.84 -13.54
C THR A 186 2.57 13.99 -12.39
N VAL A 187 1.88 12.88 -12.68
CA VAL A 187 1.39 11.94 -11.66
C VAL A 187 2.57 11.29 -10.91
N ARG A 188 3.59 10.79 -11.63
CA ARG A 188 4.78 10.17 -11.01
C ARG A 188 5.48 11.13 -10.04
N ARG A 189 5.70 12.38 -10.46
CA ARG A 189 6.32 13.43 -9.63
C ARG A 189 5.47 13.74 -8.41
N LEU A 190 4.16 13.94 -8.58
CA LEU A 190 3.27 14.28 -7.48
C LEU A 190 3.22 13.18 -6.42
N VAL A 191 3.13 11.91 -6.83
CA VAL A 191 3.19 10.77 -5.90
C VAL A 191 4.54 10.70 -5.19
N GLN A 192 5.66 10.85 -5.91
CA GLN A 192 7.00 10.80 -5.31
C GLN A 192 7.26 11.97 -4.35
N ASP A 193 6.81 13.18 -4.68
CA ASP A 193 6.92 14.36 -3.81
C ASP A 193 6.10 14.17 -2.53
N SER A 194 4.93 13.55 -2.64
CA SER A 194 4.09 13.19 -1.48
C SER A 194 4.79 12.19 -0.56
N PHE A 195 5.43 11.17 -1.14
CA PHE A 195 6.25 10.22 -0.37
C PHE A 195 7.43 10.92 0.31
N ASP A 196 8.15 11.78 -0.41
CA ASP A 196 9.33 12.46 0.14
C ASP A 196 8.94 13.43 1.28
N GLY A 197 7.83 14.16 1.16
CA GLY A 197 7.33 15.05 2.20
C GLY A 197 6.94 14.31 3.48
N VAL A 198 6.21 13.20 3.36
CA VAL A 198 5.81 12.36 4.51
C VAL A 198 7.02 11.67 5.14
N ASN A 199 7.90 11.08 4.32
CA ASN A 199 9.11 10.43 4.82
C ASN A 199 10.01 11.42 5.58
N ALA A 200 10.13 12.66 5.08
CA ALA A 200 10.89 13.69 5.76
C ALA A 200 10.27 14.08 7.11
N LEU A 201 8.95 14.30 7.16
CA LEU A 201 8.22 14.62 8.40
C LEU A 201 8.36 13.54 9.48
N TYR A 202 8.30 12.27 9.08
CA TYR A 202 8.45 11.13 10.00
C TYR A 202 9.91 10.76 10.30
N GLY A 203 10.88 11.38 9.63
CA GLY A 203 12.30 11.05 9.76
C GLY A 203 12.67 9.67 9.20
N TRP A 204 11.87 9.13 8.29
CA TRP A 204 12.10 7.83 7.67
C TRP A 204 13.19 7.92 6.60
N ALA A 205 14.40 7.47 6.95
CA ALA A 205 15.54 7.47 6.04
C ALA A 205 15.39 6.45 4.90
N ASP A 206 14.84 5.28 5.21
CA ASP A 206 14.53 4.19 4.28
C ASP A 206 13.06 4.27 3.86
N ALA A 207 12.80 4.68 2.62
CA ALA A 207 11.43 4.89 2.14
C ALA A 207 10.70 3.54 2.01
N HIS A 208 9.47 3.43 2.51
CA HIS A 208 8.66 2.22 2.40
C HIS A 208 7.99 2.05 1.02
N ALA A 209 7.79 3.18 0.32
CA ALA A 209 7.23 3.23 -1.02
C ALA A 209 8.06 4.15 -1.93
N VAL A 210 8.16 3.80 -3.21
CA VAL A 210 8.88 4.56 -4.24
C VAL A 210 8.12 4.54 -5.57
N VAL A 211 8.32 5.55 -6.40
CA VAL A 211 7.73 5.62 -7.73
C VAL A 211 8.73 5.14 -8.79
N GLU A 212 8.27 4.30 -9.71
CA GLU A 212 9.04 3.84 -10.86
C GLU A 212 9.08 4.89 -11.97
N PHE A 213 10.29 5.21 -12.42
CA PHE A 213 10.60 6.05 -13.57
C PHE A 213 11.35 5.20 -14.60
N ASP A 214 10.61 4.31 -15.26
CA ASP A 214 11.09 3.35 -16.28
C ASP A 214 11.92 3.96 -17.44
N GLY A 215 11.83 5.27 -17.66
CA GLY A 215 12.59 5.99 -18.69
C GLY A 215 11.95 5.90 -20.08
N THR A 216 10.75 5.34 -20.17
CA THR A 216 9.92 5.39 -21.37
C THR A 216 9.64 6.87 -21.71
N PRO A 217 9.70 7.30 -22.97
CA PRO A 217 9.25 8.64 -23.38
C PRO A 217 7.80 8.88 -22.98
N ASP A 218 7.51 10.04 -22.41
CA ASP A 218 6.17 10.40 -21.95
C ASP A 218 5.44 11.23 -23.01
N ASP A 219 4.61 10.54 -23.79
CA ASP A 219 3.78 11.12 -24.85
C ASP A 219 2.32 11.33 -24.38
N SER A 220 2.05 11.15 -23.08
CA SER A 220 0.71 11.29 -22.51
C SER A 220 0.19 12.73 -22.61
N PRO A 221 -1.14 12.92 -22.66
CA PRO A 221 -1.72 14.25 -22.82
C PRO A 221 -1.35 15.16 -21.65
N ARG A 222 -1.39 16.47 -21.89
CA ARG A 222 -1.15 17.45 -20.84
C ARG A 222 -2.33 17.45 -19.85
N VAL A 223 -2.02 17.38 -18.56
CA VAL A 223 -2.99 17.50 -17.46
C VAL A 223 -2.70 18.71 -16.59
N VAL A 224 -3.71 19.09 -15.83
CA VAL A 224 -3.66 20.14 -14.81
C VAL A 224 -4.27 19.53 -13.55
N ILE A 225 -3.45 19.31 -12.53
CA ILE A 225 -3.87 18.66 -11.28
C ILE A 225 -3.83 19.70 -10.18
N ARG A 226 -4.96 19.88 -9.50
CA ARG A 226 -5.04 20.70 -8.29
C ARG A 226 -4.75 19.82 -7.09
N VAL A 227 -3.73 20.20 -6.31
CA VAL A 227 -3.41 19.54 -5.05
C VAL A 227 -4.16 20.22 -3.91
N ASN A 228 -4.77 19.44 -3.02
CA ASN A 228 -5.62 19.94 -1.94
C ASN A 228 -5.46 19.18 -0.62
N ASP A 229 -4.29 18.57 -0.39
CA ASP A 229 -3.96 17.85 0.85
C ASP A 229 -4.82 16.58 1.10
N ASP A 230 -5.67 16.19 0.14
CA ASP A 230 -6.41 14.93 0.11
C ASP A 230 -5.45 13.73 -0.08
N PRO A 231 -5.93 12.48 0.09
CA PRO A 231 -5.15 11.31 -0.25
C PRO A 231 -4.56 11.35 -1.67
N VAL A 232 -3.39 10.74 -1.84
CA VAL A 232 -2.70 10.66 -3.13
C VAL A 232 -3.61 10.05 -4.18
N LEU A 233 -4.27 8.92 -3.88
CA LEU A 233 -5.15 8.26 -4.84
C LEU A 233 -6.28 9.18 -5.31
N ASP A 234 -6.97 9.85 -4.38
CA ASP A 234 -8.08 10.75 -4.67
C ASP A 234 -7.64 11.94 -5.53
N THR A 235 -6.41 12.44 -5.28
CA THR A 235 -5.84 13.57 -6.02
C THR A 235 -5.49 13.21 -7.46
N VAL A 236 -4.96 12.00 -7.71
CA VAL A 236 -4.39 11.63 -9.02
C VAL A 236 -5.26 10.71 -9.87
N ALA A 237 -6.23 10.00 -9.29
CA ALA A 237 -7.00 8.98 -10.00
C ALA A 237 -7.78 9.53 -11.19
N GLU A 238 -8.52 10.62 -11.02
CA GLU A 238 -9.35 11.18 -12.11
C GLU A 238 -8.51 11.84 -13.22
N PRO A 239 -7.46 12.64 -12.92
CA PRO A 239 -6.52 13.10 -13.95
C PRO A 239 -5.82 11.95 -14.70
N ALA A 240 -5.39 10.90 -13.99
CA ALA A 240 -4.79 9.72 -14.61
C ALA A 240 -5.77 9.01 -15.54
N ARG A 241 -7.02 8.79 -15.09
CA ARG A 241 -8.08 8.17 -15.88
C ARG A 241 -8.37 8.93 -17.16
N SER A 242 -8.53 10.25 -17.04
CA SER A 242 -8.83 11.14 -18.16
C SER A 242 -7.70 11.17 -19.19
N ALA A 243 -6.47 10.88 -18.77
CA ALA A 243 -5.29 10.81 -19.62
C ALA A 243 -5.00 9.40 -20.18
N GLY A 244 -5.85 8.41 -19.91
CA GLY A 244 -5.62 7.03 -20.37
C GLY A 244 -4.51 6.31 -19.62
N LEU A 245 -4.24 6.68 -18.36
CA LEU A 245 -3.21 6.07 -17.54
C LEU A 245 -3.77 5.03 -16.57
N GLY A 246 -2.94 4.07 -16.18
CA GLY A 246 -3.17 3.15 -15.07
C GLY A 246 -2.15 3.40 -13.96
N ILE A 247 -2.56 3.11 -12.71
CA ILE A 247 -1.69 3.14 -11.54
C ILE A 247 -1.72 1.74 -10.92
N GLU A 248 -0.55 1.17 -10.72
CA GLU A 248 -0.33 -0.12 -10.08
C GLU A 248 0.59 0.09 -8.88
N VAL A 249 0.35 -0.63 -7.80
CA VAL A 249 1.29 -0.74 -6.68
C VAL A 249 1.65 -2.21 -6.50
N ARG A 250 2.95 -2.51 -6.54
CA ARG A 250 3.47 -3.88 -6.42
C ARG A 250 4.47 -4.00 -5.28
N LEU A 251 4.53 -5.18 -4.66
CA LEU A 251 5.52 -5.49 -3.63
C LEU A 251 6.81 -6.01 -4.27
N TRP A 252 7.88 -5.24 -4.14
CA TRP A 252 9.24 -5.62 -4.52
C TRP A 252 9.94 -6.28 -3.33
N TRP A 253 10.65 -7.38 -3.59
CA TRP A 253 11.48 -8.08 -2.61
C TRP A 253 12.96 -7.98 -2.94
N PRO A 254 13.85 -7.92 -1.93
CA PRO A 254 15.27 -8.11 -2.11
C PRO A 254 15.59 -9.29 -3.04
N GLY A 255 16.34 -9.00 -4.10
CA GLY A 255 16.68 -9.94 -5.17
C GLY A 255 15.80 -9.87 -6.43
N ASP A 256 14.72 -9.10 -6.42
CA ASP A 256 13.97 -8.77 -7.63
C ASP A 256 14.77 -7.80 -8.53
N GLU A 257 14.32 -7.64 -9.77
CA GLU A 257 14.98 -6.74 -10.74
C GLU A 257 15.09 -5.30 -10.20
N PRO A 258 16.22 -4.61 -10.43
CA PRO A 258 16.38 -3.22 -10.00
C PRO A 258 15.30 -2.32 -10.59
N VAL A 259 14.74 -1.45 -9.75
CA VAL A 259 13.71 -0.49 -10.17
C VAL A 259 14.36 0.85 -10.40
N ARG A 260 14.03 1.51 -11.52
CA ARG A 260 14.53 2.85 -11.81
C ARG A 260 13.70 3.87 -11.04
N VAL A 261 14.33 4.60 -10.13
CA VAL A 261 13.67 5.57 -9.24
C VAL A 261 14.39 6.91 -9.28
N ARG A 262 13.72 7.96 -8.80
CA ARG A 262 14.29 9.30 -8.64
C ARG A 262 15.48 9.29 -7.66
N THR A 263 16.54 10.02 -7.97
CA THR A 263 17.68 10.16 -7.05
C THR A 263 17.42 11.25 -6.04
N LYS A 264 17.64 10.99 -4.74
CA LYS A 264 17.49 12.01 -3.68
C LYS A 264 18.41 13.23 -3.88
N ARG A 265 19.54 13.08 -4.57
CA ARG A 265 20.53 14.15 -4.82
C ARG A 265 20.16 15.09 -5.95
N ASP A 266 19.44 14.57 -6.96
CA ASP A 266 18.97 15.32 -8.11
C ASP A 266 17.60 14.75 -8.52
N PRO A 267 16.50 15.43 -8.13
CA PRO A 267 15.14 14.98 -8.42
C PRO A 267 14.81 14.82 -9.92
N GLU A 268 15.58 15.43 -10.80
CA GLU A 268 15.39 15.29 -12.25
C GLU A 268 16.15 14.08 -12.82
N ARG A 269 17.00 13.43 -12.00
CA ARG A 269 17.76 12.25 -12.38
C ARG A 269 17.15 10.99 -11.79
N THR A 270 17.23 9.91 -12.55
CA THR A 270 16.79 8.58 -12.14
C THR A 270 17.93 7.58 -12.22
N ALA A 271 17.92 6.60 -11.31
CA ALA A 271 18.92 5.52 -11.26
C ALA A 271 18.25 4.19 -10.90
N ALA A 272 18.82 3.10 -11.40
CA ALA A 272 18.45 1.75 -10.98
C ALA A 272 18.80 1.58 -9.49
N SER A 273 17.82 1.16 -8.70
CA SER A 273 17.96 0.98 -7.26
C SER A 273 17.52 -0.41 -6.83
N THR A 274 18.15 -0.90 -5.77
CA THR A 274 17.82 -2.13 -5.06
C THR A 274 17.84 -1.85 -3.57
N TRP A 275 17.12 -2.65 -2.80
CA TRP A 275 16.99 -2.49 -1.35
C TRP A 275 17.23 -3.81 -0.62
N SER A 276 17.59 -3.71 0.66
CA SER A 276 17.72 -4.87 1.56
C SER A 276 16.40 -5.25 2.25
N THR A 277 15.36 -4.43 2.10
CA THR A 277 14.02 -4.59 2.66
C THR A 277 12.97 -4.55 1.54
N PRO A 278 11.80 -5.19 1.71
CA PRO A 278 10.68 -5.06 0.80
C PRO A 278 10.28 -3.60 0.58
N LYS A 279 9.78 -3.29 -0.62
CA LYS A 279 9.33 -1.95 -1.01
C LYS A 279 8.03 -2.01 -1.79
N LEU A 280 7.15 -1.05 -1.54
CA LEU A 280 6.04 -0.78 -2.44
C LEU A 280 6.55 0.03 -3.64
N ILE A 281 6.31 -0.47 -4.84
CA ILE A 281 6.68 0.20 -6.08
C ILE A 281 5.40 0.69 -6.73
N VAL A 282 5.27 2.00 -6.87
CA VAL A 282 4.17 2.62 -7.62
C VAL A 282 4.59 2.75 -9.07
N ARG A 283 3.82 2.15 -9.96
CA ARG A 283 4.01 2.23 -11.41
C ARG A 283 2.83 2.98 -12.02
N VAL A 284 3.16 3.98 -12.83
CA VAL A 284 2.19 4.68 -13.69
C VAL A 284 2.46 4.28 -15.13
N TYR A 285 1.47 3.74 -15.83
CA TYR A 285 1.60 3.21 -17.18
C TYR A 285 0.47 3.73 -18.08
N GLU A 286 0.68 3.70 -19.40
CA GLU A 286 -0.37 4.00 -20.37
C GLU A 286 -1.21 2.75 -20.62
N VAL A 287 -2.53 2.92 -20.64
CA VAL A 287 -3.47 1.83 -20.91
C VAL A 287 -3.66 1.73 -22.42
N GLU A 288 -3.24 0.61 -23.01
CA GLU A 288 -3.60 0.30 -24.39
C GLU A 288 -5.13 0.08 -24.49
N GLU A 289 -5.78 0.77 -25.43
CA GLU A 289 -7.21 0.59 -25.76
C GLU A 289 -7.50 -0.75 -26.43
#